data_AF-A0A3N2NE99-F1
#
_entry.id   AF-A0A3N2NE99-F1
#
_cell.length_a   1.000
_cell.length_b   1.000
_cell.length_c   1.000
_cell.angle_alpha   90.00
_cell.angle_beta   90.00
_cell.angle_gamma   90.00
#
_symmetry.space_group_name_H-M   'P 1'
#
loop_
_entity.id
_entity.type
_entity.pdbx_description
1 polymer ?
#
loop_
_entity_poly.entity_id
_entity_poly.type
_entity_poly.pdbx_seq_one_letter_code
_entity_poly.pdbx_strand_id
1 'polypeptide(L)'
;MNKMRTFPIFMLLVLLTTSPVYAKPQNDLASLDSVLSIRDTFLKNKKRRIDSIKSRIPVNAPIMDKLKGYDRLYEEYLTLSFDSAMRYINLAEKLVSDTGDYDLNAKVRIHKSMSYATSGHFSQAIDELKKIQSSCLSDTLLEKYYQAYQWTYGLWAEYSQDKTFAPIYYRNSKTYLDSLIQVTPRNTSLYNYRIAEKALMFNHDFETAKKNYLKVVEKEPKNSRLYAQSAFALAQAYNNLQDRANYRKWLINAAISDQMIPLKENLALQDVALLIKNEDGDLERANAYLNYSLNDALEYNNRLRILEIGKKLPAIATAYQETVLVKNKQLHLYLATIVIIVIILIIAIAMIIEQKRKIRNRNVTLSTFNDQLKVFNKQLQETNRSREQYVNLFLNLCAGYIDKYNRMQLTVTSKVKAGQYNELQKLLQANSRPSEAELREVFFNFDTAFLRLYPDFIKNVNTLLQPDKAICPKSSELLNANLRILALIRMGITDSTKIATLLFYSQQTIFNRRTEMRNRAINRDSFEKEIMDICPIYPE
;
A
#
# COMPACT_ATOMS: atom_id res chain seq x y z
N MET A 1 15.57 15.97 24.67
CA MET A 1 15.66 14.56 24.20
C MET A 1 14.67 14.20 23.06
N ASN A 2 14.24 15.13 22.21
CA ASN A 2 13.20 14.89 21.18
C ASN A 2 13.70 14.79 19.72
N LYS A 3 15.01 14.80 19.45
CA LYS A 3 15.56 14.81 18.07
C LYS A 3 15.90 13.44 17.47
N MET A 4 15.81 12.34 18.22
CA MET A 4 16.23 11.00 17.74
C MET A 4 15.11 10.16 17.09
N ARG A 5 13.87 10.65 16.98
CA ARG A 5 12.74 9.86 16.44
C ARG A 5 12.47 10.04 14.94
N THR A 6 13.05 11.04 14.29
CA THR A 6 12.82 11.31 12.85
C THR A 6 13.88 10.71 11.92
N PHE A 7 15.06 10.38 12.46
CA PHE A 7 16.17 9.79 11.71
C PHE A 7 15.89 8.41 11.07
N PRO A 8 15.22 7.45 11.75
CA PRO A 8 14.97 6.14 11.14
C PRO A 8 13.93 6.19 10.01
N ILE A 9 13.01 7.17 10.03
CA ILE A 9 11.99 7.34 8.99
C ILE A 9 12.61 7.93 7.70
N PHE A 10 13.55 8.87 7.85
CA PHE A 10 14.26 9.46 6.71
C PHE A 10 15.20 8.44 6.04
N MET A 11 15.84 7.58 6.83
CA MET A 11 16.72 6.52 6.31
C MET A 11 15.96 5.45 5.52
N LEU A 12 14.71 5.12 5.93
CA LEU A 12 13.84 4.19 5.21
C LEU A 12 13.37 4.74 3.85
N LEU A 13 13.16 6.06 3.76
CA LEU A 13 12.71 6.74 2.54
C LEU A 13 13.83 6.85 1.48
N VAL A 14 15.09 7.03 1.91
CA VAL A 14 16.25 7.10 1.01
C VAL A 14 16.59 5.72 0.40
N LEU A 15 16.34 4.64 1.14
CA LEU A 15 16.50 3.26 0.65
C LEU A 15 15.45 2.84 -0.39
N LEU A 16 14.31 3.55 -0.49
CA LEU A 16 13.25 3.28 -1.47
C LEU A 16 13.49 3.96 -2.83
N THR A 17 14.45 4.88 -2.95
CA THR A 17 14.64 5.69 -4.17
C THR A 17 15.86 5.32 -5.01
N THR A 18 16.74 4.43 -4.55
CA THR A 18 17.91 4.02 -5.32
C THR A 18 17.54 2.89 -6.29
N SER A 19 16.82 3.23 -7.36
CA SER A 19 16.73 2.35 -8.53
C SER A 19 18.00 2.54 -9.38
N PRO A 20 18.74 1.47 -9.73
CA PRO A 20 19.84 1.61 -10.67
C PRO A 20 19.28 2.03 -12.03
N VAL A 21 19.70 3.20 -12.51
CA VAL A 21 19.45 3.65 -13.88
C VAL A 21 20.32 2.79 -14.79
N TYR A 22 19.79 1.65 -15.23
CA TYR A 22 20.37 0.92 -16.34
C TYR A 22 20.17 1.74 -17.60
N ALA A 23 21.27 2.18 -18.22
CA ALA A 23 21.25 2.77 -19.55
C ALA A 23 20.62 1.75 -20.51
N LYS A 24 19.43 2.07 -21.03
CA LYS A 24 18.72 1.21 -21.99
C LYS A 24 19.55 1.17 -23.28
N PRO A 25 19.94 0.00 -23.79
CA PRO A 25 20.65 -0.09 -25.07
C PRO A 25 19.83 0.57 -26.18
N GLN A 26 20.51 1.14 -27.17
CA GLN A 26 19.88 1.73 -28.35
C GLN A 26 18.99 0.65 -29.03
N ASN A 27 17.67 0.84 -28.99
CA ASN A 27 16.68 -0.15 -29.39
C ASN A 27 16.57 -0.23 -30.93
N ASP A 28 17.49 -0.94 -31.58
CA ASP A 28 17.44 -1.21 -33.03
C ASP A 28 16.21 -2.03 -33.45
N LEU A 29 15.55 -2.70 -32.51
CA LEU A 29 14.26 -3.36 -32.70
C LEU A 29 13.08 -2.37 -32.79
N ALA A 30 13.25 -1.09 -32.41
CA ALA A 30 12.18 -0.10 -32.44
C ALA A 30 11.54 0.06 -33.84
N SER A 31 12.34 -0.08 -34.90
CA SER A 31 11.84 -0.03 -36.28
C SER A 31 10.96 -1.23 -36.59
N LEU A 32 11.35 -2.43 -36.14
CA LEU A 32 10.56 -3.65 -36.31
C LEU A 32 9.27 -3.61 -35.47
N ASP A 33 9.36 -3.19 -34.20
CA ASP A 33 8.21 -2.98 -33.32
C ASP A 33 7.20 -2.01 -33.96
N SER A 34 7.69 -0.90 -34.52
CA SER A 34 6.84 0.08 -35.20
C SER A 34 6.13 -0.52 -36.41
N VAL A 35 6.81 -1.32 -37.24
CA VAL A 35 6.21 -1.97 -38.41
C VAL A 35 5.20 -3.03 -38.00
N LEU A 36 5.50 -3.82 -36.96
CA LEU A 36 4.58 -4.80 -36.38
C LEU A 36 3.30 -4.14 -35.83
N SER A 37 3.42 -2.97 -35.19
CA SER A 37 2.26 -2.24 -34.65
C SER A 37 1.27 -1.78 -35.73
N ILE A 38 1.73 -1.61 -36.98
CA ILE A 38 0.89 -1.22 -38.12
C ILE A 38 0.68 -2.36 -39.13
N ARG A 39 1.03 -3.61 -38.78
CA ARG A 39 0.95 -4.77 -39.69
C ARG A 39 -0.43 -4.97 -40.32
N ASP A 40 -1.48 -4.72 -39.54
CA ASP A 40 -2.87 -4.83 -39.99
C ASP A 40 -3.20 -3.83 -41.11
N THR A 41 -2.50 -2.71 -41.17
CA THR A 41 -2.65 -1.73 -42.26
C THR A 41 -2.10 -2.29 -43.57
N PHE A 42 -0.94 -2.96 -43.56
CA PHE A 42 -0.40 -3.63 -44.75
C PHE A 42 -1.35 -4.75 -45.22
N LEU A 43 -1.89 -5.53 -44.28
CA LEU A 43 -2.88 -6.56 -44.58
C LEU A 43 -4.18 -5.98 -45.18
N LYS A 44 -4.72 -4.89 -44.61
CA LYS A 44 -5.89 -4.19 -45.15
C LYS A 44 -5.64 -3.67 -46.56
N ASN A 45 -4.46 -3.11 -46.83
CA ASN A 45 -4.10 -2.63 -48.17
C ASN A 45 -4.01 -3.78 -49.17
N LYS A 46 -3.44 -4.93 -48.78
CA LYS A 46 -3.41 -6.14 -49.62
C LYS A 46 -4.81 -6.66 -49.92
N LYS A 47 -5.69 -6.74 -48.93
CA LYS A 47 -7.11 -7.11 -49.10
C LYS A 47 -7.83 -6.16 -50.07
N ARG A 48 -7.63 -4.85 -49.95
CA ARG A 48 -8.19 -3.86 -50.90
C ARG A 48 -7.71 -4.08 -52.34
N ARG A 49 -6.42 -4.38 -52.55
CA ARG A 49 -5.91 -4.71 -53.89
C ARG A 49 -6.56 -5.97 -54.44
N ILE A 50 -6.67 -7.02 -53.64
CA ILE A 50 -7.35 -8.26 -54.00
C ILE A 50 -8.80 -7.98 -54.41
N ASP A 51 -9.54 -7.20 -53.62
CA ASP A 51 -10.94 -6.87 -53.92
C ASP A 51 -11.07 -6.01 -55.19
N SER A 52 -10.12 -5.09 -55.42
CA SER A 52 -10.04 -4.34 -56.68
C SER A 52 -9.71 -5.21 -57.89
N ILE A 53 -8.94 -6.30 -57.73
CA ILE A 53 -8.67 -7.21 -58.83
C ILE A 53 -9.93 -8.04 -59.12
N LYS A 54 -10.61 -8.54 -58.09
CA LYS A 54 -11.86 -9.31 -58.22
C LYS A 54 -12.95 -8.49 -58.93
N SER A 55 -13.14 -7.22 -58.58
CA SER A 55 -14.17 -6.38 -59.18
C SER A 55 -13.92 -6.09 -60.67
N ARG A 56 -12.67 -6.22 -61.14
CA ARG A 56 -12.28 -6.04 -62.54
C ARG A 56 -12.35 -7.31 -63.38
N ILE A 57 -12.91 -8.41 -62.85
CA ILE A 57 -13.14 -9.66 -63.60
C ILE A 57 -14.65 -9.83 -63.81
N PRO A 58 -15.25 -9.23 -64.86
CA PRO A 58 -16.65 -9.43 -65.19
C PRO A 58 -16.98 -10.92 -65.44
N VAL A 59 -18.21 -11.33 -65.12
CA VAL A 59 -18.70 -12.68 -65.38
C VAL A 59 -18.58 -13.05 -66.86
N ASN A 60 -18.81 -12.08 -67.75
CA ASN A 60 -18.77 -12.26 -69.21
C ASN A 60 -17.44 -11.82 -69.84
N ALA A 61 -16.38 -11.64 -69.05
CA ALA A 61 -15.08 -11.26 -69.59
C ALA A 61 -14.50 -12.36 -70.51
N PRO A 62 -13.73 -11.97 -71.55
CA PRO A 62 -12.98 -12.91 -72.38
C PRO A 62 -12.10 -13.85 -71.55
N ILE A 63 -11.89 -15.08 -72.03
CA ILE A 63 -11.10 -16.11 -71.33
C ILE A 63 -9.72 -15.56 -70.93
N MET A 64 -9.04 -14.87 -71.85
CA MET A 64 -7.70 -14.32 -71.60
C MET A 64 -7.69 -13.27 -70.48
N ASP A 65 -8.73 -12.45 -70.36
CA ASP A 65 -8.83 -11.44 -69.30
C ASP A 65 -9.15 -12.08 -67.96
N LYS A 66 -9.99 -13.13 -67.94
CA LYS A 66 -10.23 -13.95 -66.75
C LYS A 66 -8.93 -14.60 -66.28
N LEU A 67 -8.14 -15.18 -67.19
CA LEU A 67 -6.86 -15.79 -66.87
C LEU A 67 -5.86 -14.78 -66.29
N LYS A 68 -5.73 -13.58 -66.89
CA LYS A 68 -4.90 -12.50 -66.34
C LYS A 68 -5.37 -12.07 -64.95
N GLY A 69 -6.67 -12.01 -64.72
CA GLY A 69 -7.26 -11.71 -63.42
C GLY A 69 -6.95 -12.78 -62.37
N TYR A 70 -7.13 -14.05 -62.71
CA TYR A 70 -6.81 -15.18 -61.83
C TYR A 70 -5.33 -15.30 -61.53
N ASP A 71 -4.47 -14.98 -62.49
CA ASP A 71 -3.02 -14.92 -62.33
C ASP A 71 -2.61 -13.89 -61.26
N ARG A 72 -3.15 -12.67 -61.36
CA ARG A 72 -2.91 -11.61 -60.36
C ARG A 72 -3.46 -11.96 -58.99
N LEU A 73 -4.62 -12.62 -58.94
CA LEU A 73 -5.19 -13.10 -57.68
C LEU A 73 -4.33 -14.20 -57.06
N TYR A 74 -3.83 -15.13 -57.88
CA TYR A 74 -2.88 -16.13 -57.45
C TYR A 74 -1.63 -15.49 -56.84
N GLU A 75 -1.01 -14.51 -57.51
CA GLU A 75 0.21 -13.84 -56.99
C GLU A 75 -0.03 -13.18 -55.62
N GLU A 76 -1.17 -12.51 -55.42
CA GLU A 76 -1.52 -11.90 -54.14
C GLU A 76 -1.82 -12.97 -53.05
N TYR A 77 -2.50 -14.06 -53.41
CA TYR A 77 -2.88 -15.11 -52.47
C TYR A 77 -1.76 -16.12 -52.17
N LEU A 78 -0.80 -16.31 -53.07
CA LEU A 78 0.31 -17.26 -52.92
C LEU A 78 1.08 -17.05 -51.61
N THR A 79 1.12 -15.81 -51.11
CA THR A 79 1.82 -15.43 -49.89
C THR A 79 0.88 -15.19 -48.71
N LEU A 80 -0.44 -15.34 -48.90
CA LEU A 80 -1.47 -14.97 -47.93
C LEU A 80 -2.39 -16.14 -47.50
N SER A 81 -2.80 -17.01 -48.42
CA SER A 81 -3.72 -18.12 -48.14
C SER A 81 -3.60 -19.19 -49.21
N PHE A 82 -3.21 -20.40 -48.79
CA PHE A 82 -3.14 -21.57 -49.68
C PHE A 82 -4.48 -21.87 -50.35
N ASP A 83 -5.57 -21.98 -49.58
CA ASP A 83 -6.90 -22.33 -50.12
C ASP A 83 -7.40 -21.32 -51.15
N SER A 84 -7.18 -20.03 -50.88
CA SER A 84 -7.57 -18.97 -51.81
C SER A 84 -6.73 -18.99 -53.08
N ALA A 85 -5.41 -19.23 -52.98
CA ALA A 85 -4.54 -19.39 -54.14
C ALA A 85 -4.99 -20.58 -55.00
N MET A 86 -5.23 -21.73 -54.36
CA MET A 86 -5.69 -22.95 -55.03
C MET A 86 -7.05 -22.78 -55.71
N ARG A 87 -7.98 -22.02 -55.11
CA ARG A 87 -9.26 -21.69 -55.75
C ARG A 87 -9.06 -21.05 -57.12
N TYR A 88 -8.22 -20.02 -57.22
CA TYR A 88 -8.00 -19.31 -58.49
C TYR A 88 -7.16 -20.11 -59.47
N ILE A 89 -6.21 -20.93 -59.00
CA ILE A 89 -5.51 -21.92 -59.83
C ILE A 89 -6.52 -22.89 -60.45
N ASN A 90 -7.43 -23.48 -59.67
CA ASN A 90 -8.42 -24.44 -60.16
C ASN A 90 -9.41 -23.80 -61.15
N LEU A 91 -9.75 -22.52 -60.96
CA LEU A 91 -10.56 -21.77 -61.93
C LEU A 91 -9.79 -21.52 -63.24
N ALA A 92 -8.50 -21.20 -63.15
CA ALA A 92 -7.65 -21.06 -64.33
C ALA A 92 -7.45 -22.40 -65.06
N GLU A 93 -7.24 -23.49 -64.33
CA GLU A 93 -7.07 -24.86 -64.86
C GLU A 93 -8.28 -25.29 -65.72
N LYS A 94 -9.49 -25.01 -65.25
CA LYS A 94 -10.73 -25.25 -66.00
C LYS A 94 -10.79 -24.46 -67.31
N LEU A 95 -10.34 -23.20 -67.30
CA LEU A 95 -10.37 -22.36 -68.49
C LEU A 95 -9.31 -22.77 -69.52
N VAL A 96 -8.10 -23.16 -69.10
CA VAL A 96 -7.01 -23.48 -70.02
C VAL A 96 -7.12 -24.89 -70.61
N SER A 97 -7.83 -25.80 -69.93
CA SER A 97 -8.07 -27.17 -70.41
C SER A 97 -8.74 -27.20 -71.79
N ASP A 98 -9.52 -26.16 -72.12
CA ASP A 98 -10.27 -26.07 -73.38
C ASP A 98 -9.54 -25.26 -74.47
N THR A 99 -8.41 -24.60 -74.15
CA THR A 99 -7.77 -23.61 -75.05
C THR A 99 -6.75 -24.18 -76.02
N GLY A 100 -6.28 -25.43 -75.81
CA GLY A 100 -5.21 -26.05 -76.60
C GLY A 100 -3.81 -25.39 -76.46
N ASP A 101 -3.72 -24.26 -75.75
CA ASP A 101 -2.47 -23.52 -75.54
C ASP A 101 -1.61 -24.21 -74.46
N TYR A 102 -0.45 -24.68 -74.89
CA TYR A 102 0.47 -25.43 -74.04
C TYR A 102 1.08 -24.57 -72.92
N ASP A 103 1.48 -23.33 -73.23
CA ASP A 103 2.11 -22.42 -72.28
C ASP A 103 1.12 -22.00 -71.18
N LEU A 104 -0.13 -21.74 -71.54
CA LEU A 104 -1.16 -21.45 -70.55
C LEU A 104 -1.40 -22.62 -69.60
N ASN A 105 -1.47 -23.84 -70.13
CA ASN A 105 -1.61 -25.06 -69.33
C ASN A 105 -0.39 -25.26 -68.40
N ALA A 106 0.82 -25.13 -68.93
CA ALA A 106 2.05 -25.27 -68.17
C ALA A 106 2.17 -24.20 -67.07
N LYS A 107 1.77 -22.95 -67.34
CA LYS A 107 1.76 -21.87 -66.35
C LYS A 107 0.87 -22.19 -65.15
N VAL A 108 -0.34 -22.69 -65.39
CA VAL A 108 -1.26 -23.09 -64.31
C VAL A 108 -0.68 -24.25 -63.50
N ARG A 109 -0.05 -25.24 -64.16
CA ARG A 109 0.63 -26.34 -63.46
C ARG A 109 1.81 -25.87 -62.61
N ILE A 110 2.61 -24.93 -63.09
CA ILE A 110 3.71 -24.32 -62.33
C ILE A 110 3.16 -23.63 -61.07
N HIS A 111 2.07 -22.86 -61.19
CA HIS A 111 1.45 -22.21 -60.02
C HIS A 111 0.91 -23.21 -59.01
N LYS A 112 0.25 -24.28 -59.50
CA LYS A 112 -0.24 -25.39 -58.68
C LYS A 112 0.90 -26.07 -57.93
N SER A 113 2.00 -26.35 -58.62
CA SER A 113 3.22 -26.92 -58.02
C SER A 113 3.79 -26.02 -56.92
N MET A 114 3.95 -24.72 -57.19
CA MET A 114 4.44 -23.76 -56.20
C MET A 114 3.54 -23.69 -54.96
N SER A 115 2.22 -23.69 -55.12
CA SER A 115 1.28 -23.71 -54.00
C SER A 115 1.38 -25.00 -53.18
N TYR A 116 1.54 -26.16 -53.83
CA TYR A 116 1.79 -27.43 -53.14
C TYR A 116 3.12 -27.43 -52.38
N ALA A 117 4.19 -26.90 -52.98
CA ALA A 117 5.49 -26.80 -52.31
C ALA A 117 5.41 -25.94 -51.05
N THR A 118 4.78 -24.76 -51.12
CA THR A 118 4.64 -23.85 -49.97
C THR A 118 3.77 -24.41 -48.84
N SER A 119 2.80 -25.29 -49.15
CA SER A 119 1.96 -25.96 -48.14
C SER A 119 2.56 -27.27 -47.59
N GLY A 120 3.69 -27.73 -48.13
CA GLY A 120 4.39 -28.95 -47.70
C GLY A 120 4.00 -30.22 -48.46
N HIS A 121 3.30 -30.11 -49.59
CA HIS A 121 2.90 -31.20 -50.48
C HIS A 121 3.96 -31.43 -51.58
N PHE A 122 5.21 -31.69 -51.19
CA PHE A 122 6.35 -31.68 -52.11
C PHE A 122 6.28 -32.73 -53.22
N SER A 123 5.83 -33.96 -52.93
CA SER A 123 5.70 -34.99 -53.96
C SER A 123 4.65 -34.62 -55.01
N GLN A 124 3.49 -34.11 -54.59
CA GLN A 124 2.45 -33.63 -55.49
C GLN A 124 2.91 -32.42 -56.31
N ALA A 125 3.71 -31.53 -55.72
CA ALA A 125 4.31 -30.41 -56.43
C ALA A 125 5.22 -30.87 -57.57
N ILE A 126 6.08 -31.85 -57.31
CA ILE A 126 6.97 -32.44 -58.32
C ILE A 126 6.17 -33.20 -59.39
N ASP A 127 5.13 -33.92 -59.01
CA ASP A 127 4.29 -34.66 -59.97
C ASP A 127 3.55 -33.73 -60.93
N GLU A 128 3.15 -32.52 -60.50
CA GLU A 128 2.62 -31.50 -61.42
C GLU A 128 3.68 -30.98 -62.40
N LEU A 129 4.92 -30.77 -61.95
CA LEU A 129 5.99 -30.29 -62.83
C LEU A 129 6.44 -31.35 -63.83
N LYS A 130 6.44 -32.63 -63.46
CA LYS A 130 6.79 -33.75 -64.37
C LYS A 130 5.84 -33.89 -65.56
N LYS A 131 4.60 -33.37 -65.44
CA LYS A 131 3.61 -33.37 -66.54
C LYS A 131 3.94 -32.32 -67.62
N ILE A 132 4.93 -31.45 -67.38
CA ILE A 132 5.33 -30.40 -68.31
C ILE A 132 6.58 -30.86 -69.06
N GLN A 133 6.46 -30.95 -70.38
CA GLN A 133 7.58 -31.03 -71.31
C GLN A 133 8.25 -29.66 -71.47
N SER A 134 9.49 -29.55 -70.99
CA SER A 134 10.24 -28.28 -70.95
C SER A 134 10.66 -27.76 -72.34
N SER A 135 10.80 -28.65 -73.34
CA SER A 135 11.17 -28.28 -74.71
C SER A 135 10.09 -27.50 -75.46
N CYS A 136 8.87 -27.48 -74.93
CA CYS A 136 7.72 -26.81 -75.54
C CYS A 136 7.40 -25.46 -74.87
N LEU A 137 8.18 -25.05 -73.88
CA LEU A 137 7.96 -23.83 -73.11
C LEU A 137 8.58 -22.61 -73.78
N SER A 138 7.90 -21.45 -73.69
CA SER A 138 8.58 -20.17 -73.94
C SER A 138 9.67 -19.89 -72.90
N ASP A 139 10.67 -19.09 -73.27
CA ASP A 139 11.81 -18.73 -72.40
C ASP A 139 11.37 -18.21 -71.03
N THR A 140 10.32 -17.37 -71.01
CA THR A 140 9.78 -16.79 -69.77
C THR A 140 9.17 -17.84 -68.85
N LEU A 141 8.57 -18.89 -69.41
CA LEU A 141 7.94 -19.95 -68.64
C LEU A 141 8.93 -21.03 -68.25
N LEU A 142 9.96 -21.24 -69.07
CA LEU A 142 11.09 -22.10 -68.78
C LEU A 142 11.84 -21.63 -67.52
N GLU A 143 12.03 -20.31 -67.37
CA GLU A 143 12.59 -19.73 -66.14
C GLU A 143 11.73 -20.07 -64.91
N LYS A 144 10.41 -19.84 -64.98
CA LYS A 144 9.48 -20.16 -63.88
C LYS A 144 9.43 -21.66 -63.56
N TYR A 145 9.55 -22.50 -64.57
CA TYR A 145 9.58 -23.95 -64.45
C TYR A 145 10.81 -24.43 -63.67
N TYR A 146 12.00 -23.96 -64.04
CA TYR A 146 13.23 -24.30 -63.30
C TYR A 146 13.22 -23.72 -61.89
N GLN A 147 12.66 -22.51 -61.70
CA GLN A 147 12.47 -21.93 -60.37
C GLN A 147 11.58 -22.80 -59.49
N ALA A 148 10.46 -23.30 -60.02
CA ALA A 148 9.55 -24.15 -59.25
C ALA A 148 10.20 -25.47 -58.81
N TYR A 149 10.99 -26.10 -59.68
CA TYR A 149 11.77 -27.29 -59.30
C TYR A 149 12.83 -26.97 -58.25
N GLN A 150 13.64 -25.94 -58.47
CA GLN A 150 14.71 -25.53 -57.57
C GLN A 150 14.16 -25.25 -56.17
N TRP A 151 13.08 -24.47 -56.09
CA TRP A 151 12.41 -24.10 -54.85
C TRP A 151 11.78 -25.31 -54.15
N THR A 152 11.03 -26.13 -54.88
CA THR A 152 10.34 -27.31 -54.31
C THR A 152 11.34 -28.29 -53.72
N TYR A 153 12.41 -28.62 -54.43
CA TYR A 153 13.44 -29.50 -53.90
C TYR A 153 14.23 -28.88 -52.75
N GLY A 154 14.44 -27.55 -52.77
CA GLY A 154 15.07 -26.83 -51.66
C GLY A 154 14.25 -26.94 -50.38
N LEU A 155 12.96 -26.61 -50.44
CA LEU A 155 12.05 -26.73 -49.29
C LEU A 155 11.88 -28.19 -48.83
N TRP A 156 11.88 -29.16 -49.75
CA TRP A 156 11.79 -30.57 -49.37
C TRP A 156 13.05 -31.01 -48.61
N ALA A 157 14.23 -30.56 -49.04
CA ALA A 157 15.46 -30.81 -48.32
C ALA A 157 15.47 -30.18 -46.92
N GLU A 158 14.99 -28.93 -46.80
CA GLU A 158 14.80 -28.22 -45.52
C GLU A 158 13.83 -28.96 -44.59
N TYR A 159 12.72 -29.48 -45.14
CA TYR A 159 11.73 -30.23 -44.37
C TYR A 159 12.28 -31.57 -43.86
N SER A 160 12.99 -32.30 -44.72
CA SER A 160 13.56 -33.62 -44.38
C SER A 160 14.58 -33.54 -43.25
N GLN A 161 15.49 -32.56 -43.28
CA GLN A 161 16.45 -32.29 -42.19
C GLN A 161 17.24 -33.53 -41.70
N ASP A 162 17.43 -34.51 -42.58
CA ASP A 162 18.08 -35.80 -42.28
C ASP A 162 19.34 -36.03 -43.14
N LYS A 163 20.07 -37.10 -42.85
CA LYS A 163 21.30 -37.45 -43.58
C LYS A 163 21.05 -38.31 -44.84
N THR A 164 19.81 -38.72 -45.09
CA THR A 164 19.48 -39.74 -46.10
C THR A 164 18.78 -39.13 -47.32
N PHE A 165 17.67 -38.42 -47.11
CA PHE A 165 16.83 -37.82 -48.12
C PHE A 165 17.22 -36.37 -48.43
N ALA A 166 17.58 -35.57 -47.41
CA ALA A 166 17.91 -34.15 -47.64
C ALA A 166 19.06 -33.95 -48.68
N PRO A 167 20.15 -34.74 -48.67
CA PRO A 167 21.20 -34.61 -49.69
C PRO A 167 20.73 -34.88 -51.12
N ILE A 168 19.75 -35.78 -51.31
CA ILE A 168 19.17 -36.11 -52.62
C ILE A 168 18.41 -34.90 -53.16
N TYR A 169 17.55 -34.31 -52.33
CA TYR A 169 16.76 -33.15 -52.72
C TYR A 169 17.62 -31.91 -52.93
N TYR A 170 18.63 -31.67 -52.10
CA TYR A 170 19.60 -30.58 -52.35
C TYR A 170 20.34 -30.76 -53.67
N ARG A 171 20.73 -31.99 -54.04
CA ARG A 171 21.36 -32.25 -55.34
C ARG A 171 20.45 -31.85 -56.49
N ASN A 172 19.17 -32.22 -56.44
CA ASN A 172 18.21 -31.83 -57.46
C ASN A 172 18.00 -30.30 -57.50
N SER A 173 17.88 -29.66 -56.33
CA SER A 173 17.75 -28.21 -56.24
C SER A 173 18.95 -27.50 -56.89
N LYS A 174 20.19 -27.99 -56.65
CA LYS A 174 21.41 -27.49 -57.30
C LYS A 174 21.37 -27.64 -58.83
N THR A 175 20.99 -28.81 -59.34
CA THR A 175 20.86 -29.04 -60.79
C THR A 175 19.93 -28.03 -61.44
N TYR A 176 18.75 -27.81 -60.85
CA TYR A 176 17.79 -26.85 -61.39
C TYR A 176 18.22 -25.40 -61.18
N LEU A 177 18.98 -25.07 -60.13
CA LEU A 177 19.58 -23.74 -59.98
C LEU A 177 20.57 -23.43 -61.11
N ASP A 178 21.40 -24.40 -61.51
CA ASP A 178 22.32 -24.21 -62.64
C ASP A 178 21.56 -23.94 -63.95
N SER A 179 20.51 -24.71 -64.25
CA SER A 179 19.64 -24.46 -65.42
C SER A 179 18.93 -23.10 -65.31
N LEU A 180 18.44 -22.76 -64.13
CA LEU A 180 17.74 -21.50 -63.87
C LEU A 180 18.64 -20.29 -64.16
N ILE A 181 19.91 -20.33 -63.74
CA ILE A 181 20.88 -19.24 -63.98
C ILE A 181 21.11 -19.02 -65.48
N GLN A 182 21.15 -20.08 -66.28
CA GLN A 182 21.37 -19.98 -67.73
C GLN A 182 20.26 -19.22 -68.45
N VAL A 183 19.01 -19.36 -68.00
CA VAL A 183 17.84 -18.68 -68.57
C VAL A 183 17.52 -17.35 -67.88
N THR A 184 18.32 -16.93 -66.89
CA THR A 184 18.11 -15.66 -66.19
C THR A 184 18.79 -14.49 -66.92
N PRO A 185 18.10 -13.37 -67.16
CA PRO A 185 18.73 -12.19 -67.77
C PRO A 185 19.84 -11.59 -66.89
N ARG A 186 21.07 -11.50 -67.41
CA ARG A 186 22.30 -11.15 -66.66
C ARG A 186 22.29 -9.76 -65.99
N ASN A 187 21.55 -8.81 -66.54
CA ASN A 187 21.53 -7.42 -66.06
C ASN A 187 20.46 -7.15 -64.98
N THR A 188 19.93 -8.19 -64.34
CA THR A 188 18.85 -8.08 -63.35
C THR A 188 19.35 -8.29 -61.91
N SER A 189 18.63 -7.74 -60.93
CA SER A 189 18.84 -8.08 -59.52
C SER A 189 18.66 -9.58 -59.27
N LEU A 190 17.70 -10.20 -59.97
CA LEU A 190 17.41 -11.63 -59.87
C LEU A 190 18.61 -12.50 -60.30
N TYR A 191 19.37 -12.09 -61.31
CA TYR A 191 20.62 -12.77 -61.67
C TYR A 191 21.64 -12.72 -60.54
N ASN A 192 21.84 -11.56 -59.92
CA ASN A 192 22.78 -11.43 -58.78
C ASN A 192 22.33 -12.29 -57.59
N TYR A 193 21.02 -12.34 -57.30
CA TYR A 193 20.46 -13.23 -56.29
C TYR A 193 20.79 -14.71 -56.56
N ARG A 194 20.55 -15.19 -57.79
CA ARG A 194 20.82 -16.59 -58.16
C ARG A 194 22.31 -16.95 -58.17
N ILE A 195 23.18 -16.01 -58.54
CA ILE A 195 24.64 -16.19 -58.43
C ILE A 195 25.06 -16.29 -56.96
N ALA A 196 24.43 -15.52 -56.08
CA ALA A 196 24.67 -15.64 -54.63
C ALA A 196 24.19 -17.00 -54.09
N GLU A 197 23.00 -17.47 -54.50
CA GLU A 197 22.51 -18.81 -54.15
C GLU A 197 23.47 -19.89 -54.64
N LYS A 198 24.00 -19.77 -55.88
CA LYS A 198 24.98 -20.71 -56.42
C LYS A 198 26.25 -20.74 -55.58
N ALA A 199 26.80 -19.58 -55.21
CA ALA A 199 27.98 -19.50 -54.36
C ALA A 199 27.79 -20.23 -53.02
N LEU A 200 26.63 -20.05 -52.38
CA LEU A 200 26.28 -20.74 -51.15
C LEU A 200 26.09 -22.24 -51.33
N MET A 201 25.29 -22.65 -52.31
CA MET A 201 24.89 -24.04 -52.47
C MET A 201 26.00 -24.93 -53.04
N PHE A 202 26.85 -24.41 -53.94
CA PHE A 202 27.87 -25.22 -54.61
C PHE A 202 29.21 -25.19 -53.87
N ASN A 203 29.63 -24.01 -53.45
CA ASN A 203 31.01 -23.77 -53.02
C ASN A 203 31.12 -23.43 -51.52
N HIS A 204 29.99 -23.24 -50.83
CA HIS A 204 29.96 -22.66 -49.48
C HIS A 204 30.73 -21.33 -49.40
N ASP A 205 30.72 -20.55 -50.49
CA ASP A 205 31.43 -19.28 -50.61
C ASP A 205 30.53 -18.12 -50.13
N PHE A 206 30.59 -17.86 -48.82
CA PHE A 206 29.78 -16.83 -48.16
C PHE A 206 30.22 -15.41 -48.55
N GLU A 207 31.47 -15.19 -48.94
CA GLU A 207 31.98 -13.87 -49.35
C GLU A 207 31.41 -13.46 -50.72
N THR A 208 31.47 -14.36 -51.70
CA THR A 208 30.85 -14.12 -53.01
C THR A 208 29.34 -13.98 -52.90
N ALA A 209 28.69 -14.78 -52.04
CA ALA A 209 27.26 -14.66 -51.79
C ALA A 209 26.90 -13.30 -51.20
N LYS A 210 27.58 -12.87 -50.12
CA LYS A 210 27.43 -11.57 -49.48
C LYS A 210 27.55 -10.42 -50.49
N LYS A 211 28.60 -10.42 -51.31
CA LYS A 211 28.84 -9.39 -52.32
C LYS A 211 27.69 -9.27 -53.32
N ASN A 212 27.13 -10.40 -53.76
CA ASN A 212 26.04 -10.39 -54.73
C ASN A 212 24.69 -10.04 -54.09
N TYR A 213 24.39 -10.51 -52.88
CA TYR A 213 23.17 -10.09 -52.15
C TYR A 213 23.17 -8.60 -51.83
N LEU A 214 24.32 -8.00 -51.49
CA LEU A 214 24.44 -6.55 -51.28
C LEU A 214 23.99 -5.76 -52.50
N LYS A 215 24.41 -6.16 -53.71
CA LYS A 215 23.96 -5.54 -54.96
C LYS A 215 22.44 -5.63 -55.17
N VAL A 216 21.80 -6.68 -54.64
CA VAL A 216 20.34 -6.88 -54.75
C VAL A 216 19.63 -5.95 -53.79
N VAL A 217 19.99 -5.95 -52.51
CA VAL A 217 19.33 -5.11 -51.48
C VAL A 217 19.57 -3.61 -51.69
N GLU A 218 20.61 -3.22 -52.42
CA GLU A 218 20.85 -1.83 -52.83
C GLU A 218 19.92 -1.36 -53.96
N LYS A 219 19.50 -2.27 -54.86
CA LYS A 219 18.68 -1.94 -56.03
C LYS A 219 17.19 -2.17 -55.82
N GLU A 220 16.85 -3.18 -55.03
CA GLU A 220 15.46 -3.58 -54.79
C GLU A 220 14.82 -2.76 -53.67
N PRO A 221 13.54 -2.37 -53.80
CA PRO A 221 12.87 -1.62 -52.74
C PRO A 221 12.59 -2.54 -51.54
N LYS A 222 12.60 -1.95 -50.34
CA LYS A 222 12.42 -2.69 -49.06
C LYS A 222 11.10 -3.46 -48.94
N ASN A 223 10.09 -3.12 -49.74
CA ASN A 223 8.82 -3.82 -49.83
C ASN A 223 8.74 -4.74 -51.07
N SER A 224 9.86 -5.26 -51.56
CA SER A 224 9.91 -6.32 -52.58
C SER A 224 10.30 -7.67 -51.99
N ARG A 225 9.73 -8.75 -52.54
CA ARG A 225 10.02 -10.12 -52.09
C ARG A 225 11.50 -10.46 -52.27
N LEU A 226 12.10 -9.97 -53.36
CA LEU A 226 13.51 -10.20 -53.66
C LEU A 226 14.42 -9.49 -52.65
N TYR A 227 14.04 -8.29 -52.17
CA TYR A 227 14.73 -7.63 -51.05
C TYR A 227 14.65 -8.47 -49.78
N ALA A 228 13.44 -8.92 -49.39
CA ALA A 228 13.24 -9.72 -48.19
C ALA A 228 14.10 -11.00 -48.19
N GLN A 229 14.05 -11.76 -49.29
CA GLN A 229 14.83 -12.99 -49.48
C GLN A 229 16.33 -12.71 -49.44
N SER A 230 16.79 -11.66 -50.12
CA SER A 230 18.21 -11.28 -50.14
C SER A 230 18.71 -10.79 -48.80
N ALA A 231 17.90 -10.02 -48.06
CA ALA A 231 18.25 -9.56 -46.72
C ALA A 231 18.37 -10.71 -45.73
N PHE A 232 17.46 -11.69 -45.80
CA PHE A 232 17.54 -12.90 -44.98
C PHE A 232 18.77 -13.74 -45.33
N ALA A 233 19.00 -14.01 -46.62
CA ALA A 233 20.16 -14.78 -47.06
C ALA A 233 21.49 -14.06 -46.75
N LEU A 234 21.51 -12.73 -46.82
CA LEU A 234 22.63 -11.90 -46.42
C LEU A 234 22.91 -11.98 -44.92
N ALA A 235 21.86 -11.97 -44.09
CA ALA A 235 21.99 -12.22 -42.65
C ALA A 235 22.66 -13.59 -42.39
N GLN A 236 22.18 -14.64 -43.06
CA GLN A 236 22.77 -15.98 -42.92
C GLN A 236 24.24 -16.03 -43.40
N ALA A 237 24.59 -15.32 -44.46
CA ALA A 237 25.98 -15.19 -44.91
C ALA A 237 26.86 -14.52 -43.85
N TYR A 238 26.41 -13.40 -43.26
CA TYR A 238 27.13 -12.74 -42.16
C TYR A 238 27.26 -13.61 -40.92
N ASN A 239 26.24 -14.40 -40.58
CA ASN A 239 26.32 -15.34 -39.45
C ASN A 239 27.39 -16.41 -39.67
N ASN A 240 27.51 -16.96 -40.89
CA ASN A 240 28.57 -17.92 -41.24
C ASN A 240 29.97 -17.28 -41.26
N LEU A 241 30.05 -15.99 -41.58
CA LEU A 241 31.28 -15.18 -41.51
C LEU A 241 31.59 -14.67 -40.09
N GLN A 242 30.80 -15.06 -39.08
CA GLN A 242 30.94 -14.66 -37.67
C GLN A 242 30.77 -13.15 -37.41
N ASP A 243 30.17 -12.40 -38.34
CA ASP A 243 29.84 -10.98 -38.15
C ASP A 243 28.45 -10.84 -37.53
N ARG A 244 28.40 -10.86 -36.20
CA ARG A 244 27.15 -10.83 -35.43
C ARG A 244 26.40 -9.50 -35.58
N ALA A 245 27.11 -8.39 -35.72
CA ALA A 245 26.50 -7.07 -35.83
C ALA A 245 25.70 -6.94 -37.15
N ASN A 246 26.30 -7.34 -38.27
CA ASN A 246 25.61 -7.34 -39.55
C ASN A 246 24.56 -8.46 -39.65
N TYR A 247 24.79 -9.61 -39.02
CA TYR A 247 23.75 -10.65 -38.89
C TYR A 247 22.46 -10.07 -38.27
N ARG A 248 22.57 -9.46 -37.07
CA ARG A 248 21.42 -8.85 -36.37
C ARG A 248 20.73 -7.79 -37.22
N LYS A 249 21.51 -6.87 -37.79
CA LYS A 249 21.00 -5.79 -38.65
C LYS A 249 20.20 -6.32 -39.85
N TRP A 250 20.77 -7.25 -40.62
CA TRP A 250 20.13 -7.74 -41.84
C TRP A 250 18.96 -8.68 -41.55
N LEU A 251 19.01 -9.42 -40.45
CA LEU A 251 17.90 -10.24 -39.99
C LEU A 251 16.68 -9.38 -39.60
N ILE A 252 16.91 -8.28 -38.89
CA ILE A 252 15.86 -7.30 -38.56
C ILE A 252 15.30 -6.66 -39.84
N ASN A 253 16.14 -6.27 -40.80
CA ASN A 253 15.68 -5.71 -42.08
C ASN A 253 14.84 -6.71 -42.89
N ALA A 254 15.20 -7.99 -42.88
CA ALA A 254 14.42 -9.05 -43.51
C ALA A 254 13.04 -9.18 -42.84
N ALA A 255 13.00 -9.23 -41.51
CA ALA A 255 11.74 -9.29 -40.76
C ALA A 255 10.85 -8.05 -41.01
N ILE A 256 11.43 -6.85 -41.09
CA ILE A 256 10.70 -5.62 -41.46
C ILE A 256 10.09 -5.76 -42.87
N SER A 257 10.88 -6.22 -43.84
CA SER A 257 10.44 -6.40 -45.23
C SER A 257 9.28 -7.41 -45.33
N ASP A 258 9.39 -8.55 -44.61
CA ASP A 258 8.34 -9.57 -44.53
C ASP A 258 7.03 -9.02 -43.96
N GLN A 259 7.08 -8.09 -42.99
CA GLN A 259 5.85 -7.47 -42.47
C GLN A 259 5.26 -6.42 -43.42
N MET A 260 6.10 -5.71 -44.18
CA MET A 260 5.65 -4.75 -45.20
C MET A 260 4.98 -5.43 -46.40
N ILE A 261 5.38 -6.67 -46.68
CA ILE A 261 4.83 -7.53 -47.74
C ILE A 261 4.13 -8.70 -47.04
N PRO A 262 2.82 -8.62 -46.69
CA PRO A 262 2.18 -9.58 -45.79
C PRO A 262 2.37 -11.05 -46.27
N LEU A 263 3.47 -11.66 -45.84
CA LEU A 263 4.02 -12.93 -46.28
C LEU A 263 3.95 -13.83 -45.08
N LYS A 264 3.09 -14.84 -45.13
CA LYS A 264 2.82 -15.66 -43.97
C LYS A 264 3.87 -16.75 -43.66
N GLU A 265 5.02 -16.71 -44.34
CA GLU A 265 6.15 -17.61 -44.07
C GLU A 265 7.00 -17.11 -42.87
N ASN A 266 7.15 -15.79 -42.70
CA ASN A 266 7.79 -15.08 -41.57
C ASN A 266 9.05 -15.74 -40.96
N LEU A 267 9.92 -16.34 -41.79
CA LEU A 267 11.09 -17.06 -41.28
C LEU A 267 12.06 -16.14 -40.53
N ALA A 268 12.28 -14.92 -41.05
CA ALA A 268 13.17 -13.95 -40.42
C ALA A 268 12.69 -13.56 -39.01
N LEU A 269 11.39 -13.37 -38.80
CA LEU A 269 10.84 -12.98 -37.51
C LEU A 269 11.02 -14.08 -36.44
N GLN A 270 10.96 -15.35 -36.84
CA GLN A 270 11.26 -16.48 -35.95
C GLN A 270 12.72 -16.47 -35.48
N ASP A 271 13.65 -16.15 -36.39
CA ASP A 271 15.08 -16.09 -36.05
C ASP A 271 15.42 -14.84 -35.24
N VAL A 272 14.73 -13.70 -35.48
CA VAL A 272 14.81 -12.53 -34.59
C VAL A 272 14.32 -12.90 -33.18
N ALA A 273 13.23 -13.65 -33.05
CA ALA A 273 12.74 -14.10 -31.74
C ALA A 273 13.79 -14.92 -30.97
N LEU A 274 14.48 -15.85 -31.66
CA LEU A 274 15.57 -16.61 -31.07
C LEU A 274 16.78 -15.74 -30.72
N LEU A 275 17.14 -14.78 -31.59
CA LEU A 275 18.23 -13.85 -31.35
C LEU A 275 17.99 -13.03 -30.08
N ILE A 276 16.79 -12.44 -29.94
CA ILE A 276 16.40 -11.64 -28.77
C ILE A 276 16.44 -12.48 -27.50
N LYS A 277 15.91 -13.72 -27.57
CA LYS A 277 15.93 -14.64 -26.43
C LYS A 277 17.36 -14.92 -25.95
N ASN A 278 18.29 -15.11 -26.88
CA ASN A 278 19.66 -15.54 -26.57
C ASN A 278 20.61 -14.37 -26.24
N GLU A 279 20.45 -13.22 -26.90
CA GLU A 279 21.39 -12.08 -26.78
C GLU A 279 20.84 -10.95 -25.88
N ASP A 280 19.55 -10.60 -26.03
CA ASP A 280 18.95 -9.46 -25.31
C ASP A 280 18.29 -9.89 -23.99
N GLY A 281 17.87 -11.16 -23.88
CA GLY A 281 17.13 -11.69 -22.73
C GLY A 281 15.67 -11.20 -22.63
N ASP A 282 15.17 -10.47 -23.64
CA ASP A 282 13.80 -9.95 -23.69
C ASP A 282 12.83 -11.05 -24.15
N LEU A 283 12.49 -11.93 -23.21
CA LEU A 283 11.61 -13.08 -23.43
C LEU A 283 10.18 -12.68 -23.81
N GLU A 284 9.73 -11.50 -23.39
CA GLU A 284 8.39 -11.00 -23.72
C GLU A 284 8.28 -10.69 -25.21
N ARG A 285 9.25 -9.92 -25.73
CA ARG A 285 9.30 -9.60 -27.16
C ARG A 285 9.59 -10.85 -27.99
N ALA A 286 10.51 -11.71 -27.56
CA ALA A 286 10.78 -12.98 -28.24
C ALA A 286 9.52 -13.85 -28.35
N ASN A 287 8.75 -14.00 -27.28
CA ASN A 287 7.50 -14.75 -27.28
C ASN A 287 6.44 -14.09 -28.18
N ALA A 288 6.31 -12.77 -28.17
CA ALA A 288 5.39 -12.04 -29.04
C ALA A 288 5.71 -12.25 -30.54
N TYR A 289 6.98 -12.10 -30.93
CA TYR A 289 7.43 -12.28 -32.32
C TYR A 289 7.20 -13.70 -32.83
N LEU A 290 7.45 -14.69 -31.96
CA LEU A 290 7.19 -16.08 -32.31
C LEU A 290 5.69 -16.36 -32.48
N ASN A 291 4.84 -15.77 -31.64
CA ASN A 291 3.38 -15.90 -31.76
C ASN A 291 2.84 -15.24 -33.04
N TYR A 292 3.38 -14.09 -33.47
CA TYR A 292 3.04 -13.52 -34.79
C TYR A 292 3.36 -14.49 -35.92
N SER A 293 4.54 -15.11 -35.88
CA SER A 293 4.95 -16.09 -36.88
C SER A 293 4.07 -17.34 -36.87
N LEU A 294 3.68 -17.82 -35.69
CA LEU A 294 2.80 -18.99 -35.52
C LEU A 294 1.41 -18.72 -36.09
N ASN A 295 0.82 -17.59 -35.74
CA ASN A 295 -0.51 -17.21 -36.23
C ASN A 295 -0.52 -17.10 -37.75
N ASP A 296 0.51 -16.49 -38.34
CA ASP A 296 0.61 -16.37 -39.80
C ASP A 296 0.75 -17.75 -40.47
N ALA A 297 1.58 -18.65 -39.92
CA ALA A 297 1.73 -20.00 -40.45
C ALA A 297 0.43 -20.81 -40.38
N LEU A 298 -0.34 -20.68 -39.29
CA LEU A 298 -1.66 -21.29 -39.12
C LEU A 298 -2.68 -20.72 -40.10
N GLU A 299 -2.75 -19.39 -40.25
CA GLU A 299 -3.70 -18.77 -41.18
C GLU A 299 -3.37 -19.05 -42.66
N TYR A 300 -2.10 -19.32 -43.00
CA TYR A 300 -1.73 -19.73 -44.36
C TYR A 300 -2.03 -21.21 -44.63
N ASN A 301 -2.00 -22.04 -43.58
CA ASN A 301 -1.88 -23.50 -43.62
C ASN A 301 -0.48 -23.97 -44.09
N ASN A 302 0.58 -23.33 -43.58
CA ASN A 302 1.98 -23.67 -43.90
C ASN A 302 2.52 -24.74 -42.93
N ARG A 303 2.45 -26.02 -43.33
CA ARG A 303 2.85 -27.15 -42.47
C ARG A 303 4.32 -27.14 -42.09
N LEU A 304 5.21 -26.78 -43.02
CA LEU A 304 6.65 -26.69 -42.78
C LEU A 304 6.93 -25.66 -41.66
N ARG A 305 6.39 -24.46 -41.79
CA ARG A 305 6.64 -23.38 -40.81
C ARG A 305 5.98 -23.68 -39.45
N ILE A 306 4.81 -24.31 -39.42
CA ILE A 306 4.21 -24.78 -38.15
C ILE A 306 5.15 -25.77 -37.43
N LEU A 307 5.73 -26.73 -38.16
CA LEU A 307 6.65 -27.71 -37.59
C LEU A 307 7.92 -27.05 -37.05
N GLU A 308 8.53 -26.14 -37.80
CA GLU A 308 9.73 -25.41 -37.39
C GLU A 308 9.51 -24.53 -36.17
N ILE A 309 8.42 -23.75 -36.17
CA ILE A 309 8.02 -22.95 -35.01
C ILE A 309 7.77 -23.85 -33.82
N GLY A 310 7.10 -24.99 -34.00
CA GLY A 310 6.87 -25.98 -32.95
C GLY A 310 8.14 -26.50 -32.29
N LYS A 311 9.27 -26.60 -33.02
CA LYS A 311 10.59 -26.94 -32.46
C LYS A 311 11.19 -25.80 -31.63
N LYS A 312 10.97 -24.54 -32.02
CA LYS A 312 11.50 -23.33 -31.34
C LYS A 312 10.64 -22.91 -30.13
N LEU A 313 9.33 -23.14 -30.20
CA LEU A 313 8.32 -22.63 -29.27
C LEU A 313 8.55 -23.02 -27.81
N PRO A 314 8.82 -24.29 -27.44
CA PRO A 314 9.00 -24.65 -26.04
C PRO A 314 10.15 -23.88 -25.37
N ALA A 315 11.25 -23.64 -26.08
CA ALA A 315 12.42 -22.99 -25.52
C ALA A 315 12.20 -21.50 -25.21
N ILE A 316 11.27 -20.83 -25.89
CA ILE A 316 10.93 -19.41 -25.64
C ILE A 316 9.72 -19.32 -24.71
N ALA A 317 8.65 -20.05 -25.02
CA ALA A 317 7.39 -19.97 -24.29
C ALA A 317 7.55 -20.45 -22.83
N THR A 318 8.27 -21.54 -22.58
CA THR A 318 8.50 -22.04 -21.22
C THR A 318 9.34 -21.06 -20.41
N ALA A 319 10.43 -20.52 -20.99
CA ALA A 319 11.26 -19.51 -20.32
C ALA A 319 10.45 -18.25 -20.00
N TYR A 320 9.61 -17.79 -20.93
CA TYR A 320 8.70 -16.66 -20.68
C TYR A 320 7.70 -16.98 -19.56
N GLN A 321 7.05 -18.14 -19.58
CA GLN A 321 6.12 -18.56 -18.53
C GLN A 321 6.79 -18.61 -17.16
N GLU A 322 8.00 -19.14 -17.05
CA GLU A 322 8.77 -19.13 -15.80
C GLU A 322 9.02 -17.71 -15.29
N THR A 323 9.41 -16.77 -16.17
CA THR A 323 9.58 -15.37 -15.76
C THR A 323 8.29 -14.71 -15.29
N VAL A 324 7.16 -15.01 -15.93
CA VAL A 324 5.83 -14.53 -15.51
C VAL A 324 5.47 -15.12 -14.14
N LEU A 325 5.74 -16.41 -13.90
CA LEU A 325 5.50 -17.04 -12.60
C LEU A 325 6.36 -16.42 -11.50
N VAL A 326 7.64 -16.14 -11.76
CA VAL A 326 8.53 -15.47 -10.80
C VAL A 326 8.02 -14.05 -10.49
N LYS A 327 7.67 -13.25 -11.51
CA LYS A 327 7.09 -11.91 -11.32
C LYS A 327 5.78 -11.96 -10.53
N ASN A 328 4.89 -12.91 -10.82
CA ASN A 328 3.64 -13.09 -10.08
C ASN A 328 3.89 -13.48 -8.62
N LYS A 329 4.87 -14.36 -8.34
CA LYS A 329 5.27 -14.68 -6.96
C LYS A 329 5.78 -13.44 -6.21
N GLN A 330 6.62 -12.62 -6.85
CA GLN A 330 7.10 -11.36 -6.28
C GLN A 330 5.93 -10.39 -6.00
N LEU A 331 4.98 -10.27 -6.93
CA LEU A 331 3.78 -9.45 -6.75
C LEU A 331 2.96 -9.93 -5.55
N HIS A 332 2.74 -11.24 -5.40
CA HIS A 332 2.05 -11.79 -4.23
C HIS A 332 2.78 -11.52 -2.92
N LEU A 333 4.13 -11.58 -2.91
CA LEU A 333 4.94 -11.22 -1.74
C LEU A 333 4.76 -9.73 -1.38
N TYR A 334 4.77 -8.82 -2.38
CA TYR A 334 4.52 -7.40 -2.15
C TYR A 334 3.12 -7.15 -1.59
N LEU A 335 2.10 -7.80 -2.15
CA LEU A 335 0.73 -7.71 -1.64
C LEU A 335 0.61 -8.21 -0.20
N ALA A 336 1.22 -9.37 0.13
CA ALA A 336 1.25 -9.88 1.50
C ALA A 336 1.92 -8.89 2.47
N THR A 337 3.03 -8.27 2.06
CA THR A 337 3.72 -7.25 2.84
C THR A 337 2.85 -6.02 3.09
N ILE A 338 2.13 -5.54 2.06
CA ILE A 338 1.18 -4.42 2.19
C ILE A 338 0.06 -4.77 3.18
N VAL A 339 -0.51 -5.97 3.11
CA VAL A 339 -1.56 -6.42 4.02
C VAL A 339 -1.05 -6.43 5.48
N ILE A 340 0.17 -6.93 5.72
CA ILE A 340 0.79 -6.92 7.06
C ILE A 340 0.95 -5.48 7.58
N ILE A 341 1.44 -4.56 6.74
CA ILE A 341 1.59 -3.15 7.11
C ILE A 341 0.23 -2.52 7.45
N VAL A 342 -0.82 -2.80 6.68
CA VAL A 342 -2.18 -2.31 6.95
C VAL A 342 -2.70 -2.84 8.29
N ILE A 343 -2.48 -4.13 8.61
CA ILE A 343 -2.87 -4.71 9.90
C ILE A 343 -2.13 -4.01 11.05
N ILE A 344 -0.81 -3.81 10.93
CA ILE A 344 -0.01 -3.08 11.93
C ILE A 344 -0.55 -1.67 12.13
N LEU A 345 -0.92 -0.99 11.03
CA LEU A 345 -1.49 0.36 11.07
C LEU A 345 -2.84 0.38 11.81
N ILE A 346 -3.72 -0.59 11.55
CA ILE A 346 -5.01 -0.72 12.23
C ILE A 346 -4.80 -0.94 13.74
N ILE A 347 -3.88 -1.83 14.12
CA ILE A 347 -3.53 -2.08 15.53
C ILE A 347 -3.00 -0.80 16.18
N ALA A 348 -2.08 -0.10 15.52
CA ALA A 348 -1.52 1.16 16.04
C ALA A 348 -2.62 2.22 16.24
N ILE A 349 -3.55 2.37 15.30
CA ILE A 349 -4.69 3.28 15.42
C ILE A 349 -5.58 2.87 16.61
N ALA A 350 -5.90 1.59 16.76
CA ALA A 350 -6.71 1.09 17.88
C ALA A 350 -6.04 1.39 19.23
N MET A 351 -4.73 1.12 19.34
CA MET A 351 -3.94 1.44 20.55
C MET A 351 -3.96 2.94 20.86
N ILE A 352 -3.83 3.81 19.85
CA ILE A 352 -3.89 5.27 20.03
C ILE A 352 -5.28 5.70 20.56
N ILE A 353 -6.35 5.13 20.02
CA ILE A 353 -7.72 5.43 20.47
C ILE A 353 -7.91 4.98 21.92
N GLU A 354 -7.45 3.79 22.28
CA GLU A 354 -7.52 3.27 23.65
C GLU A 354 -6.71 4.12 24.63
N GLN A 355 -5.48 4.49 24.26
CA GLN A 355 -4.64 5.39 25.07
C GLN A 355 -5.31 6.75 25.28
N LYS A 356 -5.92 7.33 24.24
CA LYS A 356 -6.69 8.58 24.37
C LYS A 356 -7.88 8.44 25.32
N ARG A 357 -8.62 7.34 25.27
CA ARG A 357 -9.72 7.05 26.22
C ARG A 357 -9.21 6.95 27.66
N LYS A 358 -8.10 6.23 27.88
CA LYS A 358 -7.48 6.09 29.21
C LYS A 358 -7.00 7.42 29.78
N ILE A 359 -6.37 8.26 28.96
CA ILE A 359 -5.95 9.61 29.36
C ILE A 359 -7.17 10.47 29.70
N ARG A 360 -8.24 10.42 28.90
CA ARG A 360 -9.47 11.16 29.19
C ARG A 360 -10.07 10.78 30.55
N ASN A 361 -10.15 9.48 30.85
CA ASN A 361 -10.67 9.02 32.14
C ASN A 361 -9.79 9.49 33.31
N ARG A 362 -8.45 9.39 33.17
CA ARG A 362 -7.50 9.92 34.17
C ARG A 362 -7.68 11.42 34.40
N ASN A 363 -7.90 12.21 33.35
CA ASN A 363 -8.13 13.64 33.46
C ASN A 363 -9.45 13.96 34.18
N VAL A 364 -10.51 13.18 33.94
CA VAL A 364 -11.78 13.33 34.67
C VAL A 364 -11.58 13.05 36.16
N THR A 365 -10.92 11.94 36.52
CA THR A 365 -10.61 11.60 37.92
C THR A 365 -9.70 12.66 38.58
N LEU A 366 -8.73 13.20 37.84
CA LEU A 366 -7.85 14.26 38.35
C LEU A 366 -8.63 15.55 38.60
N SER A 367 -9.58 15.88 37.71
CA SER A 367 -10.47 17.03 37.91
C SER A 367 -11.32 16.87 39.17
N THR A 368 -11.92 15.69 39.39
CA THR A 368 -12.73 15.42 40.58
C THR A 368 -11.93 15.51 41.88
N PHE A 369 -10.69 15.00 41.89
CA PHE A 369 -9.82 15.13 43.06
C PHE A 369 -9.43 16.58 43.32
N ASN A 370 -9.14 17.36 42.28
CA ASN A 370 -8.81 18.77 42.43
C ASN A 370 -9.99 19.56 43.01
N ASP A 371 -11.22 19.27 42.58
CA ASP A 371 -12.42 19.90 43.11
C ASP A 371 -12.67 19.53 44.58
N GLN A 372 -12.47 18.27 44.96
CA GLN A 372 -12.51 17.84 46.37
C GLN A 372 -11.45 18.55 47.22
N LEU A 373 -10.23 18.69 46.70
CA LEU A 373 -9.15 19.37 47.40
C LEU A 373 -9.48 20.85 47.66
N LYS A 374 -10.16 21.51 46.72
CA LYS A 374 -10.64 22.89 46.92
C LYS A 374 -11.70 22.99 48.02
N VAL A 375 -12.65 22.05 48.05
CA VAL A 375 -13.68 22.00 49.10
C VAL A 375 -13.06 21.81 50.48
N PHE A 376 -12.16 20.84 50.63
CA PHE A 376 -11.47 20.59 51.91
C PHE A 376 -10.62 21.78 52.37
N ASN A 377 -9.88 22.41 51.46
CA ASN A 377 -9.11 23.61 51.82
C ASN A 377 -10.01 24.73 52.34
N LYS A 378 -11.20 24.92 51.75
CA LYS A 378 -12.16 25.92 52.22
C LYS A 378 -12.68 25.61 53.63
N GLN A 379 -13.04 24.36 53.91
CA GLN A 379 -13.48 23.93 55.24
C GLN A 379 -12.40 24.14 56.31
N LEU A 380 -11.15 23.77 56.00
CA LEU A 380 -9.99 24.01 56.86
C LEU A 380 -9.82 25.50 57.19
N GLN A 381 -9.98 26.38 56.20
CA GLN A 381 -9.88 27.81 56.40
C GLN A 381 -11.00 28.35 57.30
N GLU A 382 -12.23 27.85 57.16
CA GLU A 382 -13.38 28.22 58.01
C GLU A 382 -13.16 27.75 59.47
N THR A 383 -12.68 26.53 59.68
CA THR A 383 -12.36 26.00 61.02
C THR A 383 -11.26 26.81 61.71
N ASN A 384 -10.19 27.15 60.99
CA ASN A 384 -9.11 27.98 61.55
C ASN A 384 -9.61 29.37 61.97
N ARG A 385 -10.47 30.00 61.17
CA ARG A 385 -11.06 31.31 61.50
C ARG A 385 -11.88 31.25 62.79
N SER A 386 -12.62 30.17 63.02
CA SER A 386 -13.38 29.96 64.26
C SER A 386 -12.46 29.81 65.48
N ARG A 387 -11.38 29.01 65.36
CA ARG A 387 -10.36 28.85 66.41
C ARG A 387 -9.69 30.18 66.79
N GLU A 388 -9.34 31.01 65.80
CA GLU A 388 -8.77 32.34 66.03
C GLU A 388 -9.72 33.27 66.82
N GLN A 389 -11.03 33.20 66.56
CA GLN A 389 -12.01 34.00 67.29
C GLN A 389 -12.09 33.60 68.77
N TYR A 390 -11.96 32.30 69.09
CA TYR A 390 -11.94 31.84 70.48
C TYR A 390 -10.67 32.25 71.23
N VAL A 391 -9.51 32.15 70.57
CA VAL A 391 -8.24 32.63 71.14
C VAL A 391 -8.34 34.13 71.44
N ASN A 392 -8.89 34.93 70.52
CA ASN A 392 -9.11 36.36 70.75
C ASN A 392 -10.04 36.64 71.94
N LEU A 393 -11.14 35.88 72.10
CA LEU A 393 -12.06 36.05 73.23
C LEU A 393 -11.35 35.75 74.57
N PHE A 394 -10.58 34.66 74.63
CA PHE A 394 -9.82 34.29 75.83
C PHE A 394 -8.77 35.35 76.18
N LEU A 395 -8.00 35.82 75.19
CA LEU A 395 -6.98 36.86 75.40
C LEU A 395 -7.60 38.19 75.87
N ASN A 396 -8.78 38.56 75.35
CA ASN A 396 -9.51 39.75 75.81
C ASN A 396 -9.96 39.63 77.27
N LEU A 397 -10.42 38.45 77.69
CA LEU A 397 -10.76 38.20 79.10
C LEU A 397 -9.53 38.30 80.00
N CYS A 398 -8.40 37.69 79.60
CA CYS A 398 -7.13 37.83 80.32
C CYS A 398 -6.68 39.28 80.44
N ALA A 399 -6.77 40.06 79.35
CA ALA A 399 -6.43 41.49 79.36
C ALA A 399 -7.28 42.28 80.36
N GLY A 400 -8.60 42.03 80.42
CA GLY A 400 -9.50 42.66 81.39
C GLY A 400 -9.13 42.35 82.85
N TYR A 401 -8.77 41.09 83.15
CA TYR A 401 -8.33 40.72 84.49
C TYR A 401 -6.96 41.30 84.87
N ILE A 402 -6.01 41.33 83.93
CA ILE A 402 -4.70 41.96 84.14
C ILE A 402 -4.88 43.44 84.46
N ASP A 403 -5.76 44.16 83.74
CA ASP A 403 -6.04 45.57 84.02
C ASP A 403 -6.65 45.75 85.43
N LYS A 404 -7.60 44.90 85.81
CA LYS A 404 -8.20 44.91 87.16
C LYS A 404 -7.15 44.67 88.25
N TYR A 405 -6.27 43.70 88.06
CA TYR A 405 -5.17 43.40 88.99
C TYR A 405 -4.20 44.59 89.11
N ASN A 406 -3.81 45.19 87.99
CA ASN A 406 -2.93 46.35 87.97
C ASN A 406 -3.56 47.56 88.70
N ARG A 407 -4.85 47.83 88.50
CA ARG A 407 -5.58 48.88 89.23
C ARG A 407 -5.63 48.62 90.72
N MET A 408 -5.83 47.37 91.13
CA MET A 408 -5.80 46.98 92.54
C MET A 408 -4.40 47.21 93.13
N GLN A 409 -3.34 46.80 92.43
CA GLN A 409 -1.97 46.99 92.87
C GLN A 409 -1.61 48.47 93.02
N LEU A 410 -2.03 49.33 92.08
CA LEU A 410 -1.87 50.78 92.15
C LEU A 410 -2.60 51.37 93.35
N THR A 411 -3.84 50.94 93.59
CA THR A 411 -4.65 51.39 94.73
C THR A 411 -4.02 50.99 96.06
N VAL A 412 -3.56 49.74 96.18
CA VAL A 412 -2.84 49.25 97.36
C VAL A 412 -1.56 50.06 97.58
N THR A 413 -0.75 50.25 96.54
CA THR A 413 0.51 51.00 96.63
C THR A 413 0.27 52.46 97.04
N SER A 414 -0.77 53.10 96.49
CA SER A 414 -1.17 54.47 96.85
C SER A 414 -1.58 54.57 98.33
N LYS A 415 -2.42 53.65 98.81
CA LYS A 415 -2.89 53.62 100.21
C LYS A 415 -1.77 53.32 101.21
N VAL A 416 -0.82 52.43 100.87
CA VAL A 416 0.37 52.19 101.68
C VAL A 416 1.24 53.44 101.78
N LYS A 417 1.53 54.11 100.66
CA LYS A 417 2.36 55.34 100.66
C LYS A 417 1.74 56.48 101.46
N ALA A 418 0.41 56.61 101.45
CA ALA A 418 -0.30 57.64 102.20
C ALA A 418 -0.41 57.36 103.72
N GLY A 419 0.18 56.26 104.23
CA GLY A 419 0.06 55.85 105.64
C GLY A 419 -1.36 55.43 106.03
N GLN A 420 -2.26 55.21 105.06
CA GLN A 420 -3.68 54.90 105.27
C GLN A 420 -3.90 53.41 105.54
N TYR A 421 -3.17 52.86 106.52
CA TYR A 421 -3.20 51.42 106.83
C TYR A 421 -4.58 50.91 107.25
N ASN A 422 -5.35 51.72 108.00
CA ASN A 422 -6.71 51.37 108.40
C ASN A 422 -7.70 51.34 107.22
N GLU A 423 -7.56 52.25 106.25
CA GLU A 423 -8.40 52.23 105.04
C GLU A 423 -8.00 51.10 104.10
N LEU A 424 -6.70 50.80 104.00
CA LEU A 424 -6.21 49.65 103.25
C LEU A 424 -6.73 48.35 103.86
N GLN A 425 -6.73 48.22 105.19
CA GLN A 425 -7.28 47.04 105.87
C GLN A 425 -8.77 46.88 105.57
N LYS A 426 -9.55 47.98 105.58
CA LYS A 426 -10.96 47.95 105.17
C LYS A 426 -11.14 47.58 103.70
N LEU A 427 -10.28 48.09 102.81
CA LEU A 427 -10.34 47.80 101.37
C LEU A 427 -9.97 46.34 101.07
N LEU A 428 -8.93 45.80 101.71
CA LEU A 428 -8.55 44.40 101.60
C LEU A 428 -9.61 43.47 102.21
N GLN A 429 -10.25 43.85 103.31
CA GLN A 429 -11.40 43.11 103.87
C GLN A 429 -12.62 43.16 102.95
N ALA A 430 -12.93 44.33 102.38
CA ALA A 430 -14.01 44.50 101.41
C ALA A 430 -13.77 43.70 100.12
N ASN A 431 -12.51 43.55 99.70
CA ASN A 431 -12.11 42.77 98.53
C ASN A 431 -11.74 41.30 98.85
N SER A 432 -11.86 40.85 100.10
CA SER A 432 -11.60 39.46 100.49
C SER A 432 -12.61 38.48 99.89
N ARG A 433 -13.80 38.98 99.53
CA ARG A 433 -14.83 38.26 98.81
C ARG A 433 -15.39 39.19 97.73
N PRO A 434 -15.59 38.73 96.48
CA PRO A 434 -16.18 39.58 95.46
C PRO A 434 -17.59 40.01 95.90
N SER A 435 -17.94 41.25 95.59
CA SER A 435 -19.31 41.74 95.80
C SER A 435 -20.32 40.96 94.95
N GLU A 436 -21.60 40.98 95.31
CA GLU A 436 -22.65 40.34 94.48
C GLU A 436 -22.70 40.89 93.05
N ALA A 437 -22.34 42.16 92.85
CA ALA A 437 -22.25 42.77 91.52
C ALA A 437 -21.09 42.16 90.70
N GLU A 438 -19.93 41.97 91.30
CA GLU A 438 -18.77 41.36 90.64
C GLU A 438 -19.00 39.87 90.35
N LEU A 439 -19.65 39.13 91.25
CA LEU A 439 -20.02 37.75 90.98
C LEU A 439 -20.97 37.64 89.77
N ARG A 440 -21.94 38.56 89.66
CA ARG A 440 -22.83 38.61 88.49
C ARG A 440 -22.07 38.88 87.20
N GLU A 441 -21.10 39.80 87.22
CA GLU A 441 -20.29 40.12 86.05
C GLU A 441 -19.39 38.94 85.64
N VAL A 442 -18.70 38.30 86.59
CA VAL A 442 -17.86 37.12 86.34
C VAL A 442 -18.69 35.99 85.74
N PHE A 443 -19.86 35.72 86.31
CA PHE A 443 -20.76 34.69 85.80
C PHE A 443 -21.35 35.04 84.44
N PHE A 444 -21.73 36.29 84.19
CA PHE A 444 -22.21 36.71 82.87
C PHE A 444 -21.15 36.50 81.78
N ASN A 445 -19.89 36.87 82.08
CA ASN A 445 -18.77 36.69 81.16
C ASN A 445 -18.48 35.20 80.92
N PHE A 446 -18.47 34.38 81.98
CA PHE A 446 -18.30 32.93 81.87
C PHE A 446 -19.44 32.31 81.04
N ASP A 447 -20.69 32.57 81.41
CA ASP A 447 -21.88 32.01 80.76
C ASP A 447 -21.90 32.38 79.26
N THR A 448 -21.60 33.64 78.92
CA THR A 448 -21.54 34.13 77.53
C THR A 448 -20.42 33.46 76.74
N ALA A 449 -19.22 33.37 77.30
CA ALA A 449 -18.09 32.74 76.63
C ALA A 449 -18.34 31.23 76.44
N PHE A 450 -18.89 30.57 77.46
CA PHE A 450 -19.17 29.15 77.43
C PHE A 450 -20.29 28.79 76.46
N LEU A 451 -21.40 29.53 76.43
CA LEU A 451 -22.50 29.27 75.48
C LEU A 451 -22.13 29.61 74.04
N ARG A 452 -21.14 30.49 73.80
CA ARG A 452 -20.57 30.67 72.46
C ARG A 452 -19.73 29.47 72.01
N LEU A 453 -19.02 28.83 72.94
CA LEU A 453 -18.26 27.60 72.67
C LEU A 453 -19.19 26.38 72.51
N TYR A 454 -20.29 26.34 73.27
CA TYR A 454 -21.25 25.24 73.29
C TYR A 454 -22.69 25.75 73.19
N PRO A 455 -23.16 26.19 72.00
CA PRO A 455 -24.48 26.79 71.83
C PRO A 455 -25.63 25.87 72.25
N ASP A 456 -25.51 24.57 71.97
CA ASP A 456 -26.51 23.56 72.29
C ASP A 456 -26.36 22.93 73.68
N PHE A 457 -25.50 23.49 74.54
CA PHE A 457 -25.16 22.88 75.83
C PHE A 457 -26.39 22.59 76.70
N ILE A 458 -27.27 23.57 76.89
CA ILE A 458 -28.46 23.42 77.75
C ILE A 458 -29.38 22.33 77.19
N LYS A 459 -29.55 22.29 75.86
CA LYS A 459 -30.35 21.28 75.18
C LYS A 459 -29.76 19.88 75.44
N ASN A 460 -28.46 19.71 75.24
CA ASN A 460 -27.79 18.43 75.41
C ASN A 460 -27.75 17.97 76.88
N VAL A 461 -27.52 18.87 77.83
CA VAL A 461 -27.63 18.55 79.27
C VAL A 461 -29.02 18.03 79.60
N ASN A 462 -30.08 18.68 79.10
CA ASN A 462 -31.45 18.26 79.36
C ASN A 462 -31.81 16.90 78.74
N THR A 463 -31.10 16.45 77.68
CA THR A 463 -31.29 15.08 77.16
C THR A 463 -30.79 13.98 78.11
N LEU A 464 -29.93 14.32 79.09
CA LEU A 464 -29.42 13.39 80.08
C LEU A 464 -30.22 13.40 81.40
N LEU A 465 -31.17 14.32 81.54
CA LEU A 465 -32.04 14.43 82.72
C LEU A 465 -33.36 13.71 82.50
N GLN A 466 -34.00 13.28 83.59
CA GLN A 466 -35.34 12.71 83.52
C GLN A 466 -36.33 13.75 82.95
N PRO A 467 -37.32 13.37 82.12
CA PRO A 467 -38.22 14.32 81.45
C PRO A 467 -38.94 15.30 82.38
N ASP A 468 -39.23 14.89 83.61
CA ASP A 468 -39.88 15.67 84.68
C ASP A 468 -38.90 16.56 85.47
N LYS A 469 -37.59 16.49 85.20
CA LYS A 469 -36.52 17.15 85.97
C LYS A 469 -35.60 18.04 85.13
N ALA A 470 -36.05 18.45 83.94
CA ALA A 470 -35.34 19.37 83.06
C ALA A 470 -34.98 20.69 83.78
N ILE A 471 -33.84 21.26 83.40
CA ILE A 471 -33.29 22.48 84.01
C ILE A 471 -33.27 23.59 82.97
N CYS A 472 -33.99 24.66 83.28
CA CYS A 472 -33.99 25.90 82.52
C CYS A 472 -33.49 27.04 83.42
N PRO A 473 -32.63 27.94 82.92
CA PRO A 473 -32.32 29.20 83.59
C PRO A 473 -33.59 30.06 83.79
N LYS A 474 -33.58 30.94 84.78
CA LYS A 474 -34.62 31.98 84.92
C LYS A 474 -34.46 33.02 83.81
N SER A 475 -35.52 33.77 83.46
CA SER A 475 -35.50 34.75 82.36
C SER A 475 -34.39 35.83 82.47
N SER A 476 -33.79 36.02 83.64
CA SER A 476 -32.70 36.97 83.90
C SER A 476 -31.29 36.32 83.96
N GLU A 477 -31.15 35.02 83.73
CA GLU A 477 -29.87 34.28 83.86
C GLU A 477 -29.55 33.49 82.58
N LEU A 478 -28.28 33.48 82.15
CA LEU A 478 -27.81 32.67 81.01
C LEU A 478 -27.60 31.20 81.42
N LEU A 479 -26.90 30.97 82.54
CA LEU A 479 -26.80 29.67 83.20
C LEU A 479 -27.16 29.82 84.67
N ASN A 480 -27.89 28.87 85.24
CA ASN A 480 -28.06 28.81 86.68
C ASN A 480 -26.85 28.10 87.33
N ALA A 481 -26.75 28.14 88.66
CA ALA A 481 -25.61 27.56 89.39
C ALA A 481 -25.38 26.06 89.11
N ASN A 482 -26.43 25.27 88.86
CA ASN A 482 -26.27 23.85 88.51
C ASN A 482 -25.69 23.71 87.10
N LEU A 483 -26.18 24.48 86.13
CA LEU A 483 -25.65 24.50 84.77
C LEU A 483 -24.20 24.98 84.72
N ARG A 484 -23.79 25.94 85.57
CA ARG A 484 -22.38 26.36 85.68
C ARG A 484 -21.47 25.27 86.21
N ILE A 485 -21.92 24.50 87.20
CA ILE A 485 -21.17 23.33 87.70
C ILE A 485 -20.98 22.31 86.57
N LEU A 486 -22.05 22.01 85.82
CA LEU A 486 -21.97 21.09 84.68
C LEU A 486 -21.09 21.64 83.55
N ALA A 487 -21.12 22.95 83.30
CA ALA A 487 -20.26 23.60 82.32
C ALA A 487 -18.78 23.46 82.68
N LEU A 488 -18.44 23.63 83.97
CA LEU A 488 -17.07 23.43 84.46
C LEU A 488 -16.64 21.95 84.35
N ILE A 489 -17.53 21.00 84.65
CA ILE A 489 -17.27 19.57 84.45
C ILE A 489 -17.04 19.29 82.96
N ARG A 490 -17.85 19.85 82.06
CA ARG A 490 -17.66 19.74 80.60
C ARG A 490 -16.32 20.30 80.15
N MET A 491 -15.83 21.37 80.78
CA MET A 491 -14.50 21.93 80.52
C MET A 491 -13.35 21.09 81.13
N GLY A 492 -13.64 19.94 81.75
CA GLY A 492 -12.64 19.05 82.35
C GLY A 492 -12.28 19.41 83.80
N ILE A 493 -12.97 20.36 84.42
CA ILE A 493 -12.75 20.73 85.82
C ILE A 493 -13.67 19.86 86.68
N THR A 494 -13.17 18.69 87.09
CA THR A 494 -13.94 17.69 87.85
C THR A 494 -13.73 17.76 89.36
N ASP A 495 -12.70 18.49 89.82
CA ASP A 495 -12.38 18.66 91.24
C ASP A 495 -13.36 19.62 91.93
N SER A 496 -14.15 19.12 92.88
CA SER A 496 -15.12 19.91 93.64
C SER A 496 -14.49 21.10 94.38
N THR A 497 -13.22 20.99 94.76
CA THR A 497 -12.46 22.05 95.43
C THR A 497 -12.20 23.21 94.47
N LYS A 498 -11.81 22.90 93.23
CA LYS A 498 -11.60 23.90 92.17
C LYS A 498 -12.91 24.55 91.72
N ILE A 499 -13.98 23.76 91.56
CA ILE A 499 -15.30 24.28 91.23
C ILE A 499 -15.80 25.22 92.34
N ALA A 500 -15.61 24.85 93.60
CA ALA A 500 -15.97 25.68 94.76
C ALA A 500 -15.25 27.04 94.72
N THR A 501 -13.94 27.04 94.44
CA THR A 501 -13.15 28.26 94.27
C THR A 501 -13.66 29.13 93.11
N LEU A 502 -13.92 28.53 91.95
CA LEU A 502 -14.35 29.27 90.75
C LEU A 502 -15.77 29.84 90.85
N LEU A 503 -16.66 29.15 91.55
CA LEU A 503 -18.05 29.56 91.73
C LEU A 503 -18.30 30.30 93.06
N PHE A 504 -17.26 30.52 93.86
CA PHE A 504 -17.33 31.15 95.19
C PHE A 504 -18.35 30.50 96.14
N TYR A 505 -18.45 29.16 96.07
CA TYR A 505 -19.27 28.32 96.94
C TYR A 505 -18.43 27.52 97.92
N SER A 506 -19.02 26.99 99.00
CA SER A 506 -18.33 26.01 99.84
C SER A 506 -18.24 24.66 99.13
N GLN A 507 -17.18 23.89 99.42
CA GLN A 507 -17.02 22.54 98.88
C GLN A 507 -18.25 21.66 99.15
N GLN A 508 -18.85 21.80 100.34
CA GLN A 508 -20.10 21.10 100.70
C GLN A 508 -21.28 21.49 99.80
N THR A 509 -21.40 22.77 99.42
CA THR A 509 -22.46 23.25 98.52
C THR A 509 -22.32 22.64 97.13
N ILE A 510 -21.08 22.58 96.61
CA ILE A 510 -20.80 21.94 95.32
C ILE A 510 -21.12 20.44 95.38
N PHE A 511 -20.71 19.75 96.44
CA PHE A 511 -21.00 18.34 96.63
C PHE A 511 -22.52 18.06 96.65
N ASN A 512 -23.27 18.86 97.40
CA ASN A 512 -24.72 18.74 97.48
C ASN A 512 -25.39 18.98 96.11
N ARG A 513 -25.00 20.02 95.38
CA ARG A 513 -25.51 20.31 94.03
C ARG A 513 -25.15 19.23 93.02
N ARG A 514 -23.94 18.66 93.07
CA ARG A 514 -23.56 17.53 92.20
C ARG A 514 -24.39 16.29 92.48
N THR A 515 -24.57 15.95 93.75
CA THR A 515 -25.42 14.82 94.15
C THR A 515 -26.88 15.04 93.73
N GLU A 516 -27.40 16.24 93.92
CA GLU A 516 -28.74 16.64 93.45
C GLU A 516 -28.87 16.45 91.93
N MET A 517 -27.87 16.91 91.18
CA MET A 517 -27.84 16.77 89.73
C MET A 517 -27.78 15.31 89.27
N ARG A 518 -26.96 14.47 89.90
CA ARG A 518 -26.89 13.03 89.62
C ARG A 518 -28.21 12.32 89.90
N ASN A 519 -28.96 12.76 90.92
CA ASN A 519 -30.28 12.21 91.24
C ASN A 519 -31.38 12.65 90.25
N ARG A 520 -31.13 13.70 89.45
CA ARG A 520 -32.01 14.14 88.37
C ARG A 520 -31.70 13.47 87.02
N ALA A 521 -30.54 12.82 86.91
CA ALA A 521 -30.08 12.17 85.69
C ALA A 521 -30.87 10.90 85.36
N ILE A 522 -30.90 10.54 84.07
CA ILE A 522 -31.38 9.23 83.60
C ILE A 522 -30.45 8.13 84.10
N ASN A 523 -29.13 8.31 83.94
CA ASN A 523 -28.11 7.40 84.44
C ASN A 523 -27.23 8.07 85.50
N ARG A 524 -27.47 7.73 86.77
CA ARG A 524 -26.84 8.38 87.94
C ARG A 524 -25.32 8.20 87.99
N ASP A 525 -24.84 7.02 87.61
CA ASP A 525 -23.45 6.63 87.81
C ASP A 525 -22.54 7.22 86.73
N SER A 526 -23.01 7.23 85.47
CA SER A 526 -22.27 7.77 84.31
C SER A 526 -22.53 9.25 84.02
N PHE A 527 -23.49 9.90 84.69
CA PHE A 527 -23.95 11.26 84.36
C PHE A 527 -22.82 12.27 84.14
N GLU A 528 -21.85 12.37 85.05
CA GLU A 528 -20.77 13.36 84.93
C GLU A 528 -19.81 13.03 83.77
N LYS A 529 -19.65 11.74 83.42
CA LYS A 529 -18.88 11.31 82.25
C LYS A 529 -19.60 11.69 80.96
N GLU A 530 -20.90 11.44 80.89
CA GLU A 530 -21.73 11.83 79.75
C GLU A 530 -21.77 13.36 79.58
N ILE A 531 -21.72 14.13 80.68
CA ILE A 531 -21.58 15.59 80.64
C ILE A 531 -20.24 16.04 80.05
N MET A 532 -19.15 15.29 80.25
CA MET A 532 -17.87 15.58 79.59
C MET A 532 -17.91 15.31 78.07
N ASP A 533 -18.71 14.34 77.66
CA ASP A 533 -18.82 13.90 76.26
C ASP A 533 -19.93 14.63 75.47
N ILE A 534 -20.78 15.41 76.13
CA ILE A 534 -21.78 16.27 75.49
C ILE A 534 -21.11 17.36 74.65
N CYS A 535 -21.69 17.68 73.48
CA CYS A 535 -21.13 18.69 72.55
C CYS A 535 -19.65 18.39 72.27
N PRO A 536 -19.30 17.23 71.67
CA PRO A 536 -17.90 16.92 71.39
C PRO A 536 -17.28 18.11 70.66
N ILE A 537 -16.17 18.63 71.18
CA ILE A 537 -15.29 19.48 70.38
C ILE A 537 -14.83 18.52 69.30
N TYR A 538 -15.40 18.61 68.09
CA TYR A 538 -14.93 17.80 66.98
C TYR A 538 -13.42 18.03 66.87
N PRO A 539 -12.60 17.01 67.16
CA PRO A 539 -11.22 17.05 66.75
C PRO A 539 -11.27 16.74 65.25
N GLU A 540 -11.35 17.81 64.45
CA GLU A 540 -10.81 17.74 63.09
C GLU A 540 -9.39 18.29 63.11
#